data_AF-A0AA37HPI4-F1
#
_entry.id   AF-A0AA37HPI4-F1
#
_cell.length_a   1.000
_cell.length_b   1.000
_cell.length_c   1.000
_cell.angle_alpha   90.00
_cell.angle_beta   90.00
_cell.angle_gamma   90.00
#
_symmetry.space_group_name_H-M   'P 1'
#
loop_
_entity.id
_entity.type
_entity.pdbx_description
1 polymer ?
#
loop_
_entity_poly.entity_id
_entity_poly.type
_entity_poly.pdbx_seq_one_letter_code
_entity_poly.pdbx_strand_id
1 'polypeptide(L)'
;MYTMYAQGCSDAEVMVALARAGTVSLSRDLWLALQDRNPEFSAAVKKGHALAEAWWAAAGRDGIAMGKDFNATTYIFNMKNRFHHSRDRQDVDVTTKGKEMPAAQQTVNVVDRKVMRDVLEELNNEL
;
A
#
# COMPACT_ATOMS: atom_id res chain seq x y z
N MET A 1 -13.67 -0.58 17.40
CA MET A 1 -12.38 -0.52 16.68
C MET A 1 -12.57 -0.62 15.17
N TYR A 2 -12.99 -1.77 14.63
CA TYR A 2 -13.12 -1.92 13.16
C TYR A 2 -14.09 -0.94 12.50
N THR A 3 -15.19 -0.61 13.17
CA THR A 3 -16.15 0.40 12.68
C THR A 3 -15.50 1.77 12.44
N MET A 4 -14.64 2.22 13.36
CA MET A 4 -13.93 3.49 13.23
C MET A 4 -12.87 3.43 12.13
N TYR A 5 -12.10 2.33 12.08
CA TYR A 5 -11.15 2.15 10.98
C TYR A 5 -11.85 2.11 9.62
N ALA A 6 -13.01 1.48 9.51
CA ALA A 6 -13.82 1.47 8.29
C ALA A 6 -14.37 2.85 7.90
N GLN A 7 -14.32 3.83 8.81
CA GLN A 7 -14.62 5.24 8.54
C GLN A 7 -13.36 6.08 8.26
N GLY A 8 -12.20 5.44 8.14
CA GLY A 8 -10.93 6.13 7.90
C GLY A 8 -10.27 6.71 9.15
N CYS A 9 -10.75 6.42 10.37
CA CYS A 9 -10.16 6.91 11.62
C CYS A 9 -8.78 6.32 11.92
N SER A 10 -7.90 7.13 12.49
CA SER A 10 -6.52 6.80 12.87
C SER A 10 -6.43 6.01 14.17
N ASP A 11 -5.27 5.41 14.44
CA ASP A 11 -4.98 4.79 15.74
C ASP A 11 -5.28 5.74 16.90
N ALA A 12 -5.00 7.05 16.74
CA ALA A 12 -5.22 8.04 17.78
C ALA A 12 -6.71 8.18 18.14
N GLU A 13 -7.56 8.29 17.12
CA GLU A 13 -9.02 8.36 17.31
C GLU A 13 -9.56 7.06 17.91
N VAL A 14 -9.06 5.91 17.44
CA VAL A 14 -9.43 4.60 17.97
C VAL A 14 -9.01 4.45 19.44
N MET A 15 -7.79 4.86 19.79
CA MET A 15 -7.29 4.84 21.18
C MET A 15 -8.14 5.71 22.10
N VAL A 16 -8.52 6.91 21.65
CA VAL A 16 -9.40 7.82 22.42
C VAL A 16 -10.79 7.22 22.58
N ALA A 17 -11.38 6.62 21.55
CA ALA A 17 -12.71 6.03 21.64
C ALA A 17 -12.75 4.75 22.48
N LEU A 18 -11.65 3.98 22.49
CA LEU A 18 -11.50 2.81 23.36
C LEU A 18 -11.26 3.19 24.82
N ALA A 19 -10.73 4.39 25.07
CA ALA A 19 -10.66 4.94 26.41
C ALA A 19 -12.09 5.27 26.89
N ARG A 20 -12.65 4.40 27.72
CA ARG A 20 -13.96 4.61 28.32
C ARG A 20 -13.95 5.91 29.13
N ALA A 21 -15.02 6.69 29.04
CA ALA A 21 -15.18 7.96 29.77
C ALA A 21 -14.78 7.79 31.25
N GLY A 22 -13.70 8.46 31.65
CA GLY A 22 -13.14 8.41 33.01
C GLY A 22 -11.86 7.57 33.19
N THR A 23 -11.39 6.87 32.15
CA THR A 23 -10.13 6.09 32.18
C THR A 23 -9.03 6.80 31.42
N VAL A 24 -7.76 6.61 31.83
CA VAL A 24 -6.58 7.13 31.15
C VAL A 24 -6.64 6.73 29.67
N SER A 25 -6.55 7.73 28.78
CA SER A 25 -6.39 7.53 27.35
C SER A 25 -5.27 6.51 27.10
N LEU A 26 -5.52 5.52 26.23
CA LEU A 26 -4.49 4.57 25.82
C LEU A 26 -3.33 5.37 25.23
N SER A 27 -2.21 5.46 25.96
CA SER A 27 -1.02 6.13 25.47
C SER A 27 -0.48 5.39 24.25
N ARG A 28 0.25 6.11 23.40
CA ARG A 28 0.85 5.49 22.21
C ARG A 28 1.79 4.34 22.58
N ASP A 29 2.56 4.51 23.64
CA ASP A 29 3.50 3.49 24.12
C ASP A 29 2.78 2.24 24.59
N LEU A 30 1.66 2.38 25.31
CA LEU A 30 0.85 1.24 25.74
C LEU A 30 0.24 0.52 24.53
N TRP A 31 -0.23 1.26 23.53
CA TRP A 31 -0.76 0.67 22.29
C TRP A 31 0.30 -0.12 21.51
N LEU A 32 1.52 0.39 21.43
CA LEU A 32 2.64 -0.31 20.80
C LEU A 32 3.04 -1.55 21.61
N ALA A 33 3.16 -1.43 22.93
CA ALA A 33 3.47 -2.55 23.82
C ALA A 33 2.41 -3.66 23.76
N LEU A 34 1.12 -3.30 23.58
CA LEU A 34 0.04 -4.26 23.38
C LEU A 34 0.19 -5.04 22.07
N GLN A 35 0.56 -4.38 20.99
CA GLN A 35 0.78 -5.03 19.69
C GLN A 35 2.03 -5.92 19.69
N ASP A 36 3.06 -5.55 20.44
CA ASP A 36 4.28 -6.34 20.58
C ASP A 36 4.01 -7.65 21.35
N ARG A 37 3.35 -7.55 22.51
CA ARG A 37 3.12 -8.70 23.39
C ARG A 37 1.96 -9.61 22.98
N ASN A 38 1.02 -9.13 22.16
CA ASN A 38 -0.17 -9.88 21.77
C ASN A 38 -0.30 -9.93 20.22
N PRO A 39 0.06 -11.06 19.59
CA PRO A 39 -0.05 -11.25 18.15
C PRO A 39 -1.47 -11.12 17.60
N GLU A 40 -2.48 -11.55 18.35
CA GLU A 40 -3.90 -11.43 17.93
C GLU A 40 -4.31 -9.96 17.90
N PHE A 41 -3.91 -9.19 18.90
CA PHE A 41 -4.16 -7.75 18.92
C PHE A 41 -3.43 -7.04 17.78
N SER A 42 -2.17 -7.39 17.53
CA SER A 42 -1.41 -6.90 16.38
C SER A 42 -2.12 -7.21 15.05
N ALA A 43 -2.60 -8.44 14.88
CA ALA A 43 -3.36 -8.84 13.70
C ALA A 43 -4.67 -8.06 13.55
N ALA A 44 -5.37 -7.79 14.66
CA ALA A 44 -6.57 -6.97 14.68
C ALA A 44 -6.27 -5.52 14.27
N VAL A 45 -5.20 -4.91 14.79
CA VAL A 45 -4.80 -3.55 14.40
C VAL A 45 -4.46 -3.49 12.91
N LYS A 46 -3.70 -4.47 12.38
CA LYS A 46 -3.37 -4.57 10.95
C LYS A 46 -4.62 -4.69 10.06
N LYS A 47 -5.60 -5.50 10.47
CA LYS A 47 -6.90 -5.58 9.78
C LYS A 47 -7.63 -4.23 9.80
N GLY A 48 -7.56 -3.52 10.92
CA GLY A 48 -8.04 -2.15 11.03
C GLY A 48 -7.36 -1.20 10.04
N HIS A 49 -6.04 -1.23 9.93
CA HIS A 49 -5.31 -0.41 8.96
C HIS A 49 -5.75 -0.66 7.52
N ALA A 50 -5.96 -1.92 7.14
CA ALA A 50 -6.47 -2.26 5.81
C ALA A 50 -7.87 -1.69 5.54
N LEU A 51 -8.76 -1.67 6.55
CA LEU A 51 -10.08 -1.04 6.42
C LEU A 51 -10.00 0.47 6.25
N ALA A 52 -9.12 1.14 7.02
CA ALA A 52 -8.90 2.57 6.88
C ALA A 52 -8.30 2.92 5.52
N GLU A 53 -7.34 2.12 5.05
CA GLU A 53 -6.74 2.28 3.74
C GLU A 53 -7.78 2.14 2.62
N ALA A 54 -8.65 1.13 2.70
CA ALA A 54 -9.74 0.95 1.74
C ALA A 54 -10.69 2.16 1.70
N TRP A 55 -10.99 2.75 2.87
CA TRP A 55 -11.81 3.96 2.96
C TRP A 55 -11.11 5.16 2.30
N TRP A 56 -9.84 5.40 2.62
CA TRP A 56 -9.08 6.49 2.00
C TRP A 56 -8.92 6.28 0.50
N ALA A 57 -8.66 5.05 0.04
CA ALA A 57 -8.62 4.74 -1.39
C ALA A 57 -9.97 5.03 -2.08
N ALA A 58 -11.10 4.76 -1.42
CA ALA A 58 -12.41 5.14 -1.93
C ALA A 58 -12.57 6.65 -2.02
N ALA A 59 -12.23 7.39 -0.96
CA ALA A 59 -12.27 8.85 -0.95
C ALA A 59 -11.39 9.47 -2.06
N GLY A 60 -10.22 8.89 -2.33
CA GLY A 60 -9.36 9.27 -3.45
C GLY A 60 -9.99 8.99 -4.81
N ARG A 61 -10.58 7.81 -5.01
CA ARG A 61 -11.29 7.46 -6.26
C ARG A 61 -12.45 8.40 -6.53
N ASP A 62 -13.27 8.68 -5.52
CA ASP A 62 -14.43 9.57 -5.65
C ASP A 62 -13.98 11.03 -5.86
N GLY A 63 -12.89 11.43 -5.19
CA GLY A 63 -12.27 12.74 -5.34
C GLY A 63 -11.79 13.06 -6.75
N ILE A 64 -11.38 12.06 -7.54
CA ILE A 64 -11.01 12.25 -8.96
C ILE A 64 -12.19 12.83 -9.76
N ALA A 65 -13.42 12.37 -9.49
CA ALA A 65 -14.61 12.86 -10.18
C ALA A 65 -15.02 14.28 -9.73
N MET A 66 -14.60 14.72 -8.55
CA MET A 66 -14.91 16.05 -7.98
C MET A 66 -14.00 17.17 -8.51
N GLY A 67 -12.89 16.83 -9.17
CA GLY A 67 -12.01 17.83 -9.79
C GLY A 67 -11.48 18.87 -8.80
N LYS A 68 -11.84 20.15 -9.00
CA LYS A 68 -11.32 21.28 -8.20
C LYS A 68 -11.82 21.29 -6.75
N ASP A 69 -12.93 20.62 -6.46
CA ASP A 69 -13.50 20.57 -5.11
C ASP A 69 -12.78 19.54 -4.22
N PHE A 70 -11.93 18.70 -4.81
CA PHE A 70 -11.11 17.74 -4.09
C PHE A 70 -9.73 18.30 -3.77
N ASN A 71 -9.39 18.34 -2.49
CA ASN A 71 -8.04 18.71 -2.05
C ASN A 71 -7.07 17.53 -2.20
N ALA A 72 -6.60 17.32 -3.43
CA ALA A 72 -5.65 16.27 -3.79
C ALA A 72 -4.35 16.35 -2.98
N THR A 73 -3.87 17.56 -2.66
CA THR A 73 -2.65 17.78 -1.87
C THR A 73 -2.79 17.21 -0.46
N THR A 74 -3.86 17.54 0.25
CA THR A 74 -4.13 17.01 1.59
C THR A 74 -4.30 15.50 1.55
N TYR A 75 -5.01 14.98 0.55
CA TYR A 75 -5.17 13.53 0.36
C TYR A 75 -3.82 12.82 0.20
N ILE A 76 -2.96 13.31 -0.70
CA ILE A 76 -1.64 12.73 -0.96
C ILE A 76 -0.79 12.73 0.32
N PHE A 77 -0.76 13.84 1.06
CA PHE A 77 -0.01 13.90 2.32
C PHE A 77 -0.57 12.96 3.39
N ASN A 78 -1.89 12.82 3.48
CA ASN A 78 -2.51 11.86 4.39
C ASN A 78 -2.09 10.44 4.04
N MET A 79 -2.18 10.07 2.76
CA MET A 79 -1.79 8.74 2.28
C MET A 79 -0.31 8.43 2.55
N LYS A 80 0.60 9.36 2.24
CA LYS A 80 2.06 9.17 2.42
C LYS A 80 2.48 9.06 3.89
N ASN A 81 1.84 9.84 4.76
CA ASN A 81 2.17 9.86 6.19
C ASN A 81 1.60 8.65 6.91
N ARG A 82 0.42 8.19 6.49
CA ARG A 82 -0.34 7.15 7.17
C ARG A 82 -0.05 5.75 6.66
N PHE A 83 0.15 5.62 5.35
CA PHE A 83 0.38 4.35 4.69
C PHE A 83 1.77 4.38 4.04
N HIS A 84 2.77 3.89 4.76
CA HIS A 84 4.18 4.05 4.38
C HIS A 84 4.55 3.48 3.00
N HIS A 85 3.76 2.55 2.45
CA HIS A 85 3.96 2.02 1.10
C HIS A 85 3.52 2.99 -0.01
N SER A 86 2.77 4.05 0.32
CA SER A 86 2.34 5.10 -0.61
C SER A 86 3.36 6.24 -0.75
N ARG A 87 4.53 6.13 -0.12
CA ARG A 87 5.63 7.09 -0.26
C ARG A 87 6.23 7.03 -1.65
N ASP A 88 6.69 8.16 -2.17
CA ASP A 88 7.34 8.20 -3.47
C ASP A 88 8.58 7.32 -3.45
N ARG A 89 8.67 6.41 -4.42
CA ARG A 89 9.88 5.64 -4.65
C ARG A 89 10.93 6.55 -5.28
N GLN A 90 12.11 6.61 -4.66
CA GLN A 90 13.27 7.28 -5.24
C GLN A 90 14.19 6.22 -5.85
N ASP A 91 14.30 6.20 -7.17
CA ASP A 91 15.34 5.44 -7.86
C ASP A 91 16.60 6.33 -7.92
N VAL A 92 17.57 6.03 -7.06
CA VAL A 92 18.83 6.77 -6.96
C VAL A 92 19.91 6.00 -7.73
N ASP A 93 20.42 6.59 -8.79
CA ASP A 93 21.56 6.05 -9.52
C ASP A 93 22.87 6.35 -8.77
N VAL A 94 23.43 5.32 -8.13
CA VAL A 94 24.72 5.38 -7.41
C VAL A 94 25.89 5.01 -8.34
N THR A 95 25.61 4.51 -9.53
CA THR A 95 26.60 3.88 -10.42
C THR A 95 27.16 4.82 -11.48
N THR A 96 26.34 5.69 -12.07
CA THR A 96 26.80 6.50 -13.20
C THR A 96 27.54 7.79 -12.82
N LYS A 97 27.50 8.22 -11.56
CA LYS A 97 28.10 9.49 -11.10
C LYS A 97 27.81 10.67 -12.05
N GLY A 98 26.60 10.71 -12.63
CA GLY A 98 26.18 11.78 -13.55
C GLY A 98 26.65 11.62 -15.00
N LYS A 99 27.12 10.45 -15.42
CA LYS A 99 27.36 10.12 -16.84
C LYS A 99 26.12 9.44 -17.44
N GLU A 100 25.82 9.72 -18.70
CA GLU A 100 24.71 9.04 -19.38
C GLU A 100 24.93 7.52 -19.38
N MET A 101 23.90 6.76 -18.98
CA MET A 101 23.91 5.31 -19.16
C MET A 101 23.98 5.01 -20.65
N PRO A 102 24.90 4.16 -21.14
CA PRO A 102 24.75 3.61 -22.47
C PRO A 102 23.40 2.88 -22.52
N ALA A 103 22.59 3.15 -23.55
CA ALA A 103 21.28 2.55 -23.72
C ALA A 103 21.39 1.03 -23.51
N ALA A 104 20.72 0.52 -22.48
CA ALA A 104 20.68 -0.92 -22.24
C ALA A 104 20.05 -1.56 -23.47
N GLN A 105 20.87 -2.25 -24.27
CA GLN A 105 20.37 -3.10 -25.34
C GLN A 105 19.56 -4.21 -24.66
N GLN A 106 18.24 -4.09 -24.70
CA GLN A 106 17.37 -5.21 -24.36
C GLN A 106 17.67 -6.31 -25.38
N THR A 107 18.37 -7.35 -24.95
CA THR A 107 18.47 -8.59 -25.72
C THR A 107 17.11 -9.27 -25.64
N VAL A 108 16.22 -8.95 -26.57
CA VAL A 108 15.02 -9.76 -26.78
C VAL A 108 15.50 -11.07 -27.38
N ASN A 109 15.43 -12.16 -26.61
CA ASN A 109 15.59 -13.50 -27.15
C ASN A 109 14.40 -13.75 -28.09
N VAL A 110 14.61 -13.51 -29.39
CA VAL A 110 13.64 -13.88 -30.41
C VAL A 110 13.59 -15.40 -30.41
N VAL A 111 12.55 -15.97 -29.80
CA VAL A 111 12.26 -17.39 -29.92
C VAL A 111 12.01 -17.67 -31.39
N ASP A 112 12.82 -18.55 -31.99
CA ASP A 112 12.70 -18.93 -33.39
C ASP A 112 11.27 -19.47 -33.62
N ARG A 113 10.57 -18.87 -34.60
CA ARG A 113 9.19 -19.25 -34.95
C ARG A 113 9.07 -20.73 -35.34
N LYS A 114 10.17 -21.36 -35.77
CA LYS A 114 10.20 -22.79 -36.04
C LYS A 114 10.06 -23.60 -34.75
N VAL A 115 10.83 -23.26 -33.71
CA VAL A 115 10.77 -23.94 -32.40
C VAL A 115 9.37 -23.85 -31.80
N MET A 116 8.73 -22.68 -31.89
CA MET A 116 7.37 -22.53 -31.36
C MET A 116 6.32 -23.29 -32.18
N ARG A 117 6.55 -23.48 -33.48
CA ARG A 117 5.67 -24.30 -34.33
C ARG A 117 5.83 -25.79 -34.01
N ASP A 118 7.07 -26.25 -33.85
CA ASP A 118 7.37 -27.65 -33.54
C ASP A 118 6.75 -28.05 -32.18
N VAL A 119 6.85 -27.19 -31.15
CA VAL A 119 6.22 -27.40 -29.84
C VAL A 119 4.68 -27.44 -29.93
N LEU A 120 4.08 -26.60 -30.76
CA LEU A 120 2.63 -26.59 -30.95
C LEU A 120 2.13 -27.83 -31.72
N GLU A 121 2.93 -28.35 -32.65
CA GLU A 121 2.63 -29.60 -33.36
C GLU A 121 2.75 -30.82 -32.45
N GLU A 122 3.74 -30.85 -31.55
CA GLU A 122 3.86 -31.91 -30.53
C GLU A 122 2.66 -31.92 -29.56
N LEU A 123 2.27 -30.76 -29.04
CA LEU A 123 1.12 -30.63 -28.13
C LEU A 123 -0.21 -31.04 -28.78
N ASN A 124 -0.33 -30.88 -30.10
CA ASN A 124 -1.55 -31.21 -30.82
C ASN A 124 -1.60 -32.69 -31.25
N ASN A 125 -0.51 -33.44 -31.09
CA ASN A 125 -0.43 -34.88 -31.35
C ASN A 125 -0.57 -35.74 -30.07
N GLU A 126 -0.61 -35.12 -28.89
CA GLU A 126 -0.82 -35.78 -27.60
C GLU A 126 -2.28 -35.70 -27.08
N LEU A 127 -3.21 -35.18 -27.88
CA LEU A 127 -4.66 -35.13 -27.64
C LEU A 127 -5.41 -36.03 -28.64
#